data_AF-A0A3M2FTT5-F1
#
_entry.id   AF-A0A3M2FTT5-F1
#
_cell.length_a   1.000
_cell.length_b   1.000
_cell.length_c   1.000
_cell.angle_alpha   90.00
_cell.angle_beta   90.00
_cell.angle_gamma   90.00
#
_symmetry.space_group_name_H-M   'P 1'
#
loop_
_entity.id
_entity.type
_entity.pdbx_description
1 polymer ?
#
loop_
_entity_poly.entity_id
_entity_poly.type
_entity_poly.pdbx_seq_one_letter_code
_entity_poly.pdbx_strand_id
1 'polypeptide(L)'
;MRLFGVVAVMCWAWACQTAPEATVDFNKLDSLILHKDYPAAKMIIEQAYVAPEDTITALKLAHRRDRIERRLFFDPLMQQIRQGDTSGVIQKCEARLRLIKREQPQRWRWYKGEQHRLLAVMDSLSGDEKGWVENWDAFMHLPADGYHQKIRAGLRLSLFFAGKDSMVTARSYLDKALRLLPKKKFSDDLNDIYALYMNGAFDSARHRLNMLPGESLTVFWRQTREFLNQYGDRLNMKDRYKLW
;
A
#
# COMPACT_ATOMS: atom_id res chain seq x y z
N MET A 1 5.38 -43.64 69.31
CA MET A 1 6.69 -42.96 69.37
C MET A 1 7.25 -42.91 67.95
N ARG A 2 7.51 -41.69 67.44
CA ARG A 2 8.42 -41.32 66.33
C ARG A 2 8.14 -41.90 64.93
N LEU A 3 7.62 -41.07 64.02
CA LEU A 3 8.33 -40.26 63.01
C LEU A 3 8.64 -41.07 61.73
N PHE A 4 7.80 -40.93 60.72
CA PHE A 4 8.20 -41.09 59.32
C PHE A 4 8.02 -39.75 58.62
N GLY A 5 9.12 -39.00 58.52
CA GLY A 5 9.25 -37.89 57.60
C GLY A 5 9.97 -38.36 56.35
N VAL A 6 9.28 -38.31 55.21
CA VAL A 6 9.85 -37.99 53.89
C VAL A 6 8.70 -37.37 53.09
N VAL A 7 8.64 -36.04 53.04
CA VAL A 7 7.84 -35.34 52.04
C VAL A 7 8.64 -35.37 50.75
N ALA A 8 8.39 -36.38 49.93
CA ALA A 8 8.84 -36.39 48.55
C ALA A 8 7.95 -35.42 47.78
N VAL A 9 8.49 -34.24 47.52
CA VAL A 9 8.04 -33.31 46.49
C VAL A 9 8.01 -34.07 45.17
N MET A 10 6.82 -34.27 44.61
CA MET A 10 6.67 -34.52 43.18
C MET A 10 5.63 -33.56 42.61
N CYS A 11 6.16 -32.43 42.14
CA CYS A 11 5.55 -31.61 41.11
C CYS A 11 5.21 -32.52 39.93
N TRP A 12 3.93 -32.90 39.79
CA TRP A 12 3.42 -33.28 38.48
C TRP A 12 3.02 -32.00 37.80
N ALA A 13 3.93 -31.55 36.94
CA ALA A 13 3.73 -30.50 35.99
C ALA A 13 2.36 -30.70 35.35
N TRP A 14 1.46 -29.76 35.63
CA TRP A 14 0.40 -29.42 34.71
C TRP A 14 1.06 -29.34 33.34
N ALA A 15 0.64 -30.23 32.45
CA ALA A 15 0.96 -30.13 31.05
C ALA A 15 0.43 -28.77 30.59
N CYS A 16 1.29 -27.76 30.64
CA CYS A 16 1.26 -26.65 29.71
C CYS A 16 1.38 -27.32 28.34
N GLN A 17 0.26 -27.77 27.78
CA GLN A 17 0.12 -27.94 26.35
C GLN A 17 0.34 -26.54 25.79
N THR A 18 1.59 -26.25 25.47
CA THR A 18 1.93 -25.21 24.51
C THR A 18 0.99 -25.45 23.33
N ALA A 19 0.14 -24.47 23.05
CA ALA A 19 -0.69 -24.50 21.84
C ALA A 19 0.23 -24.91 20.69
N PRO A 20 -0.14 -25.91 19.87
CA PRO A 20 0.74 -26.39 18.81
C PRO A 20 1.22 -25.18 18.02
N GLU A 21 2.54 -25.01 17.90
CA GLU A 21 3.12 -24.04 16.99
C GLU A 21 2.45 -24.29 15.64
N ALA A 22 1.56 -23.36 15.25
CA ALA A 22 0.70 -23.52 14.10
C ALA A 22 1.54 -23.26 12.85
N THR A 23 2.44 -24.19 12.55
CA THR A 23 3.25 -24.18 11.34
C THR A 23 2.32 -24.24 10.14
N VAL A 24 2.36 -23.20 9.31
CA VAL A 24 1.48 -23.08 8.15
C VAL A 24 1.95 -24.05 7.06
N ASP A 25 1.09 -24.99 6.69
CA ASP A 25 1.29 -25.79 5.49
C ASP A 25 1.01 -24.95 4.23
N PHE A 26 2.08 -24.38 3.67
CA PHE A 26 2.02 -23.59 2.44
C PHE A 26 1.60 -24.41 1.21
N ASN A 27 1.88 -25.72 1.16
CA ASN A 27 1.50 -26.54 0.02
C ASN A 27 -0.02 -26.74 -0.02
N LYS A 28 -0.61 -27.00 1.16
CA LYS A 28 -2.07 -27.06 1.30
C LYS A 28 -2.72 -25.73 0.95
N LEU A 29 -2.18 -24.61 1.45
CA LEU A 29 -2.70 -23.28 1.15
C LEU A 29 -2.62 -22.95 -0.35
N ASP A 30 -1.49 -23.25 -1.00
CA ASP A 30 -1.31 -23.02 -2.44
C ASP A 30 -2.23 -23.91 -3.28
N SER A 31 -2.45 -25.16 -2.87
CA SER A 31 -3.42 -26.06 -3.50
C SER A 31 -4.85 -25.50 -3.45
N LEU A 32 -5.31 -25.02 -2.28
CA LEU A 32 -6.64 -24.41 -2.16
C LEU A 32 -6.78 -23.17 -3.04
N ILE A 33 -5.75 -22.32 -3.10
CA ILE A 33 -5.74 -21.14 -3.98
C ILE A 33 -5.79 -21.54 -5.46
N LEU A 34 -5.03 -22.57 -5.85
CA LEU A 34 -4.99 -23.09 -7.22
C LEU A 34 -6.36 -23.65 -7.65
N HIS A 35 -7.01 -24.41 -6.76
CA HIS A 35 -8.34 -24.98 -6.97
C HIS A 35 -9.49 -24.00 -6.73
N LYS A 36 -9.18 -22.72 -6.47
CA LYS A 36 -10.14 -21.63 -6.25
C LYS A 36 -11.04 -21.80 -5.02
N ASP A 37 -10.66 -22.64 -4.07
CA ASP A 37 -11.30 -22.72 -2.76
C ASP A 37 -10.77 -21.59 -1.86
N TYR A 38 -11.11 -20.36 -2.25
CA TYR A 38 -10.69 -19.15 -1.56
C TYR A 38 -11.25 -19.02 -0.13
N PRO A 39 -12.48 -19.44 0.18
CA PRO A 39 -12.98 -19.44 1.57
C PRO A 39 -12.15 -20.32 2.49
N ALA A 40 -11.85 -21.57 2.10
CA ALA A 40 -11.01 -22.45 2.93
C ALA A 40 -9.57 -21.92 3.04
N ALA A 41 -9.01 -21.41 1.94
CA ALA A 41 -7.69 -20.78 1.94
C ALA A 41 -7.63 -19.57 2.88
N LYS A 42 -8.70 -18.75 2.92
CA LYS A 42 -8.82 -17.61 3.83
C LYS A 42 -8.83 -18.05 5.30
N MET A 43 -9.57 -19.10 5.64
CA MET A 43 -9.58 -19.64 7.00
C MET A 43 -8.18 -20.07 7.46
N ILE A 44 -7.40 -20.73 6.59
CA ILE A 44 -6.01 -21.12 6.93
C ILE A 44 -5.16 -19.87 7.22
N ILE A 45 -5.28 -18.83 6.41
CA ILE A 45 -4.54 -17.57 6.62
C ILE A 45 -4.97 -16.88 7.92
N GLU A 46 -6.27 -16.90 8.25
CA GLU A 46 -6.82 -16.34 9.49
C GLU A 46 -6.45 -17.16 10.73
N GLN A 47 -6.19 -18.47 10.58
CA GLN A 47 -5.66 -19.32 11.65
C GLN A 47 -4.16 -19.12 11.86
N ALA A 48 -3.41 -18.98 10.77
CA ALA A 48 -1.99 -18.63 10.76
C ALA A 48 -1.70 -17.20 11.32
N TYR A 49 -2.75 -16.45 11.62
CA TYR A 49 -2.74 -15.05 12.01
C TYR A 49 -2.25 -14.79 13.45
N VAL A 50 -2.09 -15.84 14.26
CA VAL A 50 -1.93 -15.74 15.72
C VAL A 50 -0.53 -15.29 16.18
N ALA A 51 0.52 -15.43 15.35
CA ALA A 51 1.80 -14.78 15.61
C ALA A 51 2.62 -14.78 14.32
N PRO A 52 3.29 -13.68 13.95
CA PRO A 52 4.27 -13.75 12.88
C PRO A 52 5.51 -14.48 13.40
N GLU A 53 5.49 -15.82 13.29
CA GLU A 53 6.70 -16.59 13.00
C GLU A 53 7.42 -15.87 11.85
N ASP A 54 8.59 -15.30 12.12
CA ASP A 54 9.54 -14.69 11.18
C ASP A 54 8.99 -13.71 10.06
N THR A 55 9.83 -12.76 9.63
CA THR A 55 9.39 -11.75 8.64
C THR A 55 9.06 -12.35 7.26
N ILE A 56 9.69 -13.45 6.87
CA ILE A 56 9.50 -14.09 5.56
C ILE A 56 8.13 -14.78 5.51
N THR A 57 7.74 -15.51 6.54
CA THR A 57 6.44 -16.20 6.61
C THR A 57 5.29 -15.19 6.59
N ALA A 58 5.41 -14.09 7.34
CA ALA A 58 4.45 -13.00 7.29
C ALA A 58 4.28 -12.40 5.87
N LEU A 59 5.39 -12.21 5.13
CA LEU A 59 5.34 -11.72 3.74
C LEU A 59 4.69 -12.74 2.79
N LYS A 60 5.01 -14.03 2.95
CA LYS A 60 4.41 -15.13 2.15
C LYS A 60 2.90 -15.22 2.36
N LEU A 61 2.44 -15.08 3.60
CA LEU A 61 1.01 -15.08 3.94
C LEU A 61 0.31 -13.82 3.43
N ALA A 62 0.92 -12.64 3.61
CA ALA A 62 0.37 -11.38 3.10
C ALA A 62 0.15 -11.41 1.57
N HIS A 63 1.10 -11.97 0.80
CA HIS A 63 0.95 -12.10 -0.65
C HIS A 63 -0.22 -13.02 -1.06
N ARG A 64 -0.44 -14.12 -0.32
CA ARG A 64 -1.54 -15.06 -0.60
C ARG A 64 -2.88 -14.50 -0.20
N ARG A 65 -2.95 -13.83 0.95
CA ARG A 65 -4.11 -13.08 1.41
C ARG A 65 -4.53 -12.06 0.36
N ASP A 66 -3.57 -11.32 -0.20
CA ASP A 66 -3.81 -10.35 -1.26
C ASP A 66 -4.47 -10.97 -2.50
N ARG A 67 -4.04 -12.18 -2.90
CA ARG A 67 -4.66 -12.95 -3.99
C ARG A 67 -6.08 -13.41 -3.64
N ILE A 68 -6.29 -13.90 -2.43
CA ILE A 68 -7.60 -14.38 -1.96
C ILE A 68 -8.60 -13.23 -1.86
N GLU A 69 -8.22 -12.12 -1.23
CA GLU A 69 -9.08 -10.94 -1.08
C GLU A 69 -9.39 -10.29 -2.44
N ARG A 70 -8.45 -10.33 -3.40
CA ARG A 70 -8.74 -9.94 -4.79
C ARG A 70 -9.95 -10.71 -5.35
N ARG A 71 -10.03 -12.01 -5.09
CA ARG A 71 -11.09 -12.88 -5.64
C ARG A 71 -12.37 -12.83 -4.84
N LEU A 72 -12.30 -12.84 -3.51
CA LEU A 72 -13.47 -12.88 -2.64
C LEU A 72 -14.14 -11.52 -2.45
N PHE A 73 -13.37 -10.44 -2.43
CA PHE A 73 -13.88 -9.11 -2.11
C PHE A 73 -13.88 -8.19 -3.34
N PHE A 74 -12.73 -8.04 -4.01
CA PHE A 74 -12.61 -7.04 -5.08
C PHE A 74 -13.26 -7.45 -6.40
N ASP A 75 -13.14 -8.70 -6.85
CA ASP A 75 -13.73 -9.14 -8.12
C ASP A 75 -15.27 -8.95 -8.15
N PRO A 76 -16.05 -9.36 -7.10
CA PRO A 76 -17.48 -9.07 -7.04
C PRO A 76 -17.78 -7.57 -7.02
N LEU A 77 -16.98 -6.80 -6.28
CA LEU A 77 -17.14 -5.37 -6.17
C LEU A 77 -16.89 -4.66 -7.51
N MET A 78 -15.86 -5.09 -8.27
CA MET A 78 -15.58 -4.59 -9.62
C MET A 78 -16.60 -5.06 -10.66
N GLN A 79 -17.24 -6.21 -10.46
CA GLN A 79 -18.36 -6.65 -11.29
C GLN A 79 -19.59 -5.77 -11.08
N GLN A 80 -19.91 -5.49 -9.81
CA GLN A 80 -20.99 -4.57 -9.42
C GLN A 80 -20.79 -3.18 -10.07
N ILE A 81 -19.58 -2.60 -9.99
CA ILE A 81 -19.24 -1.32 -10.67
C ILE A 81 -19.43 -1.42 -12.19
N ARG A 82 -18.97 -2.50 -12.83
CA ARG A 82 -19.10 -2.68 -14.29
C ARG A 82 -20.54 -2.84 -14.76
N GLN A 83 -21.42 -3.32 -13.89
CA GLN A 83 -22.85 -3.41 -14.14
C GLN A 83 -23.58 -2.07 -13.90
N GLY A 84 -22.86 -1.02 -13.49
CA GLY A 84 -23.42 0.30 -13.22
C GLY A 84 -24.08 0.44 -11.84
N ASP A 85 -24.14 -0.64 -11.07
CA ASP A 85 -24.64 -0.59 -9.70
C ASP A 85 -23.52 -0.13 -8.76
N THR A 86 -23.33 1.17 -8.60
CA THR A 86 -22.32 1.70 -7.67
C THR A 86 -22.87 1.87 -6.25
N SER A 87 -24.15 1.51 -6.03
CA SER A 87 -24.82 1.68 -4.75
C SER A 87 -24.15 0.83 -3.67
N GLY A 88 -23.84 1.44 -2.53
CA GLY A 88 -23.24 0.73 -1.40
C GLY A 88 -21.74 0.43 -1.55
N VAL A 89 -21.11 0.65 -2.72
CA VAL A 89 -19.72 0.25 -2.97
C VAL A 89 -18.75 1.03 -2.09
N ILE A 90 -18.92 2.36 -2.01
CA ILE A 90 -18.11 3.22 -1.15
C ILE A 90 -18.28 2.80 0.31
N GLN A 91 -19.51 2.56 0.78
CA GLN A 91 -19.77 2.13 2.16
C GLN A 91 -19.11 0.78 2.49
N LYS A 92 -19.10 -0.18 1.54
CA LYS A 92 -18.38 -1.45 1.68
C LYS A 92 -16.87 -1.21 1.82
N CYS A 93 -16.30 -0.34 0.99
CA CYS A 93 -14.88 -0.01 1.06
C CYS A 93 -14.50 0.70 2.37
N GLU A 94 -15.31 1.66 2.82
CA GLU A 94 -15.11 2.36 4.09
C GLU A 94 -15.22 1.43 5.29
N ALA A 95 -16.23 0.55 5.32
CA ALA A 95 -16.37 -0.45 6.38
C ALA A 95 -15.13 -1.33 6.46
N ARG A 96 -14.58 -1.73 5.31
CA ARG A 96 -13.35 -2.52 5.24
C ARG A 96 -12.12 -1.71 5.71
N LEU A 97 -11.98 -0.46 5.29
CA LEU A 97 -10.92 0.43 5.78
C LEU A 97 -10.99 0.66 7.28
N ARG A 98 -12.19 0.79 7.87
CA ARG A 98 -12.38 0.92 9.32
C ARG A 98 -11.90 -0.33 10.06
N LEU A 99 -12.20 -1.51 9.56
CA LEU A 99 -11.68 -2.77 10.13
C LEU A 99 -10.16 -2.78 10.10
N ILE A 100 -9.57 -2.48 8.93
CA ILE A 100 -8.12 -2.43 8.78
C ILE A 100 -7.48 -1.42 9.73
N LYS A 101 -8.03 -0.21 9.85
CA LYS A 101 -7.51 0.84 10.75
C LYS A 101 -7.50 0.39 12.21
N ARG A 102 -8.53 -0.34 12.66
CA ARG A 102 -8.59 -0.91 14.02
C ARG A 102 -7.50 -1.96 14.27
N GLU A 103 -7.05 -2.64 13.23
CA GLU A 103 -6.03 -3.69 13.31
C GLU A 103 -4.60 -3.16 13.09
N GLN A 104 -4.44 -1.88 12.73
CA GLN A 104 -3.16 -1.17 12.77
C GLN A 104 -2.89 -0.62 14.19
N PRO A 105 -1.63 -0.58 14.68
CA PRO A 105 -0.37 -0.67 13.94
C PRO A 105 0.24 -2.08 13.86
N GLN A 106 -0.24 -3.05 14.64
CA GLN A 106 0.42 -4.35 14.79
C GLN A 106 0.46 -5.17 13.48
N ARG A 107 -0.47 -4.91 12.55
CA ARG A 107 -0.71 -5.76 11.38
C ARG A 107 -0.65 -5.01 10.04
N TRP A 108 0.02 -3.86 9.99
CA TRP A 108 0.05 -3.00 8.80
C TRP A 108 0.53 -3.70 7.52
N ARG A 109 1.48 -4.66 7.63
CA ARG A 109 2.01 -5.43 6.49
C ARG A 109 0.95 -6.27 5.77
N TRP A 110 -0.03 -6.79 6.52
CA TRP A 110 -1.05 -7.70 6.02
C TRP A 110 -2.09 -7.02 5.13
N TYR A 111 -2.30 -5.73 5.37
CA TYR A 111 -3.40 -4.97 4.80
C TYR A 111 -2.98 -3.99 3.72
N LYS A 112 -1.68 -3.78 3.51
CA LYS A 112 -1.19 -2.75 2.59
C LYS A 112 -1.74 -2.88 1.16
N GLY A 113 -1.68 -4.08 0.58
CA GLY A 113 -2.18 -4.32 -0.79
C GLY A 113 -3.69 -4.10 -0.90
N GLU A 114 -4.43 -4.52 0.12
CA GLU A 114 -5.87 -4.33 0.22
C GLU A 114 -6.26 -2.87 0.40
N GLN A 115 -5.62 -2.14 1.34
CA GLN A 115 -5.84 -0.71 1.55
C GLN A 115 -5.68 0.06 0.25
N HIS A 116 -4.57 -0.13 -0.47
CA HIS A 116 -4.36 0.54 -1.74
C HIS A 116 -5.51 0.27 -2.75
N ARG A 117 -6.01 -0.96 -2.83
CA ARG A 117 -7.13 -1.28 -3.74
C ARG A 117 -8.44 -0.66 -3.29
N LEU A 118 -8.74 -0.64 -1.98
CA LEU A 118 -9.91 0.04 -1.44
C LEU A 118 -9.88 1.51 -1.82
N LEU A 119 -8.73 2.17 -1.66
CA LEU A 119 -8.56 3.57 -2.02
C LEU A 119 -8.66 3.80 -3.53
N ALA A 120 -8.11 2.91 -4.35
CA ALA A 120 -8.24 3.01 -5.81
C ALA A 120 -9.68 2.82 -6.30
N VAL A 121 -10.45 1.95 -5.65
CA VAL A 121 -11.88 1.77 -5.94
C VAL A 121 -12.66 3.02 -5.54
N MET A 122 -12.47 3.51 -4.31
CA MET A 122 -13.13 4.72 -3.83
C MET A 122 -12.82 5.92 -4.73
N ASP A 123 -11.57 6.08 -5.15
CA ASP A 123 -11.13 7.09 -6.13
C ASP A 123 -11.90 7.01 -7.46
N SER A 124 -12.19 5.82 -7.96
CA SER A 124 -12.93 5.66 -9.21
C SER A 124 -14.43 5.99 -9.11
N LEU A 125 -14.96 6.12 -7.89
CA LEU A 125 -16.40 6.23 -7.62
C LEU A 125 -16.79 7.49 -6.85
N SER A 126 -15.89 8.06 -6.05
CA SER A 126 -16.22 9.16 -5.14
C SER A 126 -15.92 10.52 -5.76
N GLY A 127 -16.85 11.45 -5.60
CA GLY A 127 -16.56 12.88 -5.62
C GLY A 127 -16.19 13.45 -4.23
N ASP A 128 -16.11 12.62 -3.18
CA ASP A 128 -15.69 13.07 -1.84
C ASP A 128 -14.17 13.18 -1.74
N GLU A 129 -13.71 14.39 -2.04
CA GLU A 129 -12.30 14.73 -2.07
C GLU A 129 -11.63 14.71 -0.69
N LYS A 130 -12.36 15.00 0.39
CA LYS A 130 -11.76 15.13 1.73
C LYS A 130 -11.44 13.77 2.32
N GLY A 131 -12.41 12.86 2.35
CA GLY A 131 -12.21 11.49 2.82
C GLY A 131 -11.17 10.74 1.97
N TRP A 132 -11.08 11.08 0.68
CA TRP A 132 -10.07 10.57 -0.22
C TRP A 132 -8.64 10.99 0.17
N VAL A 133 -8.40 12.30 0.40
CA VAL A 133 -7.07 12.82 0.80
C VAL A 133 -6.59 12.16 2.09
N GLU A 134 -7.44 12.15 3.13
CA GLU A 134 -7.07 11.64 4.45
C GLU A 134 -6.60 10.19 4.40
N ASN A 135 -7.28 9.36 3.61
CA ASN A 135 -6.93 7.95 3.52
C ASN A 135 -5.66 7.69 2.69
N TRP A 136 -5.44 8.41 1.60
CA TRP A 136 -4.21 8.30 0.82
C TRP A 136 -2.99 8.87 1.57
N ASP A 137 -3.17 9.94 2.34
CA ASP A 137 -2.11 10.48 3.18
C ASP A 137 -1.73 9.50 4.30
N ALA A 138 -2.71 8.92 5.00
CA ALA A 138 -2.45 7.86 5.99
C ALA A 138 -1.68 6.67 5.38
N PHE A 139 -2.00 6.30 4.14
CA PHE A 139 -1.30 5.23 3.43
C PHE A 139 0.18 5.55 3.16
N MET A 140 0.51 6.82 2.87
CA MET A 140 1.89 7.26 2.64
C MET A 140 2.78 7.14 3.89
N HIS A 141 2.19 7.22 5.08
CA HIS A 141 2.89 7.16 6.37
C HIS A 141 3.14 5.73 6.89
N LEU A 142 2.59 4.68 6.25
CA LEU A 142 2.85 3.29 6.64
C LEU A 142 4.32 2.89 6.39
N PRO A 143 4.93 1.95 7.13
CA PRO A 143 6.34 1.62 6.92
C PRO A 143 6.69 1.05 5.51
N ALA A 144 7.99 1.03 5.20
CA ALA A 144 8.56 1.12 3.84
C ALA A 144 8.26 -0.04 2.86
N ASP A 145 7.75 -1.18 3.31
CA ASP A 145 7.57 -2.38 2.47
C ASP A 145 6.43 -2.17 1.47
N GLY A 146 6.72 -1.71 0.24
CA GLY A 146 5.76 -1.47 -0.85
C GLY A 146 5.87 -0.06 -1.43
N TYR A 147 7.07 0.27 -1.90
CA TYR A 147 7.44 1.55 -2.50
C TYR A 147 6.60 1.87 -3.75
N HIS A 148 6.26 0.88 -4.58
CA HIS A 148 5.44 1.08 -5.78
C HIS A 148 4.06 1.67 -5.48
N GLN A 149 3.36 1.17 -4.47
CA GLN A 149 2.05 1.68 -4.09
C GLN A 149 2.15 3.09 -3.52
N LYS A 150 3.22 3.40 -2.77
CA LYS A 150 3.47 4.75 -2.25
C LYS A 150 3.79 5.75 -3.35
N ILE A 151 4.59 5.36 -4.35
CA ILE A 151 4.85 6.21 -5.51
C ILE A 151 3.54 6.55 -6.22
N ARG A 152 2.67 5.54 -6.44
CA ARG A 152 1.34 5.77 -7.05
C ARG A 152 0.46 6.69 -6.20
N ALA A 153 0.43 6.48 -4.89
CA ALA A 153 -0.31 7.34 -3.96
C ALA A 153 0.16 8.79 -4.03
N GLY A 154 1.48 9.03 -3.97
CA GLY A 154 2.05 10.37 -4.04
C GLY A 154 1.78 11.06 -5.39
N LEU A 155 1.87 10.34 -6.51
CA LEU A 155 1.53 10.90 -7.83
C LEU A 155 0.06 11.29 -7.96
N ARG A 156 -0.84 10.48 -7.38
CA ARG A 156 -2.28 10.80 -7.35
C ARG A 156 -2.54 12.04 -6.52
N LEU A 157 -2.01 12.08 -5.30
CA LEU A 157 -2.13 13.24 -4.42
C LEU A 157 -1.54 14.50 -5.05
N SER A 158 -0.40 14.38 -5.75
CA SER A 158 0.21 15.55 -6.42
C SER A 158 -0.68 16.12 -7.51
N LEU A 159 -1.26 15.28 -8.37
CA LEU A 159 -2.16 15.75 -9.43
C LEU A 159 -3.47 16.32 -8.85
N PHE A 160 -4.02 15.69 -7.82
CA PHE A 160 -5.21 16.19 -7.11
C PHE A 160 -5.00 17.61 -6.56
N PHE A 161 -3.94 17.82 -5.78
CA PHE A 161 -3.66 19.13 -5.19
C PHE A 161 -3.25 20.17 -6.24
N ALA A 162 -2.62 19.77 -7.34
CA ALA A 162 -2.36 20.67 -8.47
C ALA A 162 -3.67 21.14 -9.12
N GLY A 163 -4.65 20.25 -9.31
CA GLY A 163 -5.98 20.61 -9.81
C GLY A 163 -6.78 21.54 -8.88
N LYS A 164 -6.40 21.63 -7.61
CA LYS A 164 -6.96 22.56 -6.61
C LYS A 164 -6.15 23.83 -6.40
N ASP A 165 -5.20 24.12 -7.28
CA ASP A 165 -4.23 25.22 -7.16
C ASP A 165 -3.44 25.23 -5.84
N SER A 166 -3.40 24.09 -5.13
CA SER A 166 -2.63 23.90 -3.91
C SER A 166 -1.19 23.46 -4.24
N MET A 167 -0.49 24.34 -4.95
CA MET A 167 0.72 24.03 -5.68
C MET A 167 1.90 23.55 -4.81
N VAL A 168 2.06 24.10 -3.61
CA VAL A 168 3.12 23.69 -2.67
C VAL A 168 2.88 22.26 -2.16
N THR A 169 1.63 21.96 -1.79
CA THR A 169 1.21 20.62 -1.33
C THR A 169 1.36 19.59 -2.44
N ALA A 170 0.94 19.96 -3.65
CA ALA A 170 1.05 19.15 -4.85
C ALA A 170 2.51 18.70 -5.10
N ARG A 171 3.47 19.64 -5.06
CA ARG A 171 4.90 19.34 -5.15
C ARG A 171 5.39 18.45 -4.02
N SER A 172 4.99 18.72 -2.78
CA SER A 172 5.43 17.91 -1.63
C SER A 172 5.12 16.43 -1.81
N TYR A 173 3.94 16.08 -2.35
CA TYR A 173 3.60 14.69 -2.64
C TYR A 173 4.37 14.12 -3.83
N LEU A 174 4.61 14.92 -4.88
CA LEU A 174 5.43 14.50 -6.01
C LEU A 174 6.88 14.23 -5.57
N ASP A 175 7.46 15.09 -4.75
CA ASP A 175 8.82 14.93 -4.19
C ASP A 175 8.91 13.62 -3.38
N LYS A 176 7.93 13.37 -2.51
CA LYS A 176 7.84 12.12 -1.74
C LYS A 176 7.79 10.90 -2.67
N ALA A 177 7.03 10.96 -3.77
CA ALA A 177 6.96 9.87 -4.74
C ALA A 177 8.27 9.69 -5.52
N LEU A 178 8.86 10.75 -6.04
CA LEU A 178 10.08 10.69 -6.85
C LEU A 178 11.28 10.18 -6.05
N ARG A 179 11.39 10.56 -4.77
CA ARG A 179 12.46 10.07 -3.86
C ARG A 179 12.40 8.56 -3.62
N LEU A 180 11.24 7.93 -3.81
CA LEU A 180 11.06 6.47 -3.65
C LEU A 180 11.39 5.68 -4.93
N LEU A 181 11.64 6.35 -6.05
CA LEU A 181 11.94 5.64 -7.30
C LEU A 181 13.33 4.98 -7.26
N PRO A 182 13.47 3.78 -7.83
CA PRO A 182 14.75 3.08 -7.88
C PRO A 182 15.68 3.72 -8.92
N LYS A 183 16.45 4.74 -8.52
CA LYS A 183 17.33 5.52 -9.41
C LYS A 183 18.31 4.68 -10.25
N LYS A 184 18.77 3.53 -9.71
CA LYS A 184 19.62 2.58 -10.45
C LYS A 184 18.99 2.01 -11.73
N LYS A 185 17.67 2.16 -11.90
CA LYS A 185 16.92 1.69 -13.07
C LYS A 185 16.62 2.81 -14.07
N PHE A 186 17.10 4.03 -13.84
CA PHE A 186 16.87 5.15 -14.75
C PHE A 186 17.86 5.07 -15.91
N SER A 187 17.40 5.43 -17.10
CA SER A 187 18.31 5.84 -18.18
C SER A 187 19.00 7.15 -17.81
N ASP A 188 20.09 7.48 -18.49
CA ASP A 188 20.83 8.73 -18.26
C ASP A 188 19.92 9.97 -18.43
N ASP A 189 19.07 9.97 -19.46
CA ASP A 189 18.08 11.03 -19.66
C ASP A 189 17.15 11.21 -18.45
N LEU A 190 16.69 10.11 -17.84
CA LEU A 190 15.80 10.14 -16.68
C LEU A 190 16.53 10.54 -15.40
N ASN A 191 17.81 10.19 -15.27
CA ASN A 191 18.66 10.68 -14.18
C ASN A 191 18.85 12.20 -14.25
N ASP A 192 19.12 12.73 -15.43
CA ASP A 192 19.26 14.16 -15.66
C ASP A 192 17.94 14.91 -15.42
N ILE A 193 16.81 14.39 -15.93
CA ILE A 193 15.47 14.95 -15.67
C ILE A 193 15.18 14.98 -14.17
N TYR A 194 15.48 13.88 -13.46
CA TYR A 194 15.34 13.81 -12.01
C TYR A 194 16.19 14.86 -11.31
N ALA A 195 17.46 15.03 -11.71
CA ALA A 195 18.35 16.03 -11.13
C ALA A 195 17.85 17.46 -11.36
N LEU A 196 17.44 17.79 -12.59
CA LEU A 196 16.84 19.08 -12.93
C LEU A 196 15.61 19.37 -12.06
N TYR A 197 14.72 18.39 -11.91
CA TYR A 197 13.54 18.51 -11.06
C TYR A 197 13.93 18.77 -9.60
N MET A 198 14.82 17.95 -9.02
CA MET A 198 15.21 18.07 -7.61
C MET A 198 15.94 19.39 -7.30
N ASN A 199 16.61 19.98 -8.30
CA ASN A 199 17.27 21.28 -8.19
C ASN A 199 16.33 22.47 -8.44
N GLY A 200 15.03 22.23 -8.63
CA GLY A 200 14.04 23.27 -8.89
C GLY A 200 14.08 23.84 -10.32
N ALA A 201 14.88 23.26 -11.23
CA ALA A 201 14.92 23.61 -12.65
C ALA A 201 13.74 22.98 -13.40
N PHE A 202 12.52 23.27 -12.94
CA PHE A 202 11.28 22.61 -13.41
C PHE A 202 11.01 22.82 -14.90
N ASP A 203 11.32 24.01 -15.44
CA ASP A 203 11.14 24.31 -16.85
C ASP A 203 12.05 23.47 -17.74
N SER A 204 13.32 23.33 -17.34
CA SER A 204 14.29 22.47 -18.01
C SER A 204 13.91 20.99 -17.87
N ALA A 205 13.49 20.56 -16.67
CA ALA A 205 13.03 19.19 -16.42
C ALA A 205 11.81 18.85 -17.30
N ARG A 206 10.83 19.75 -17.37
CA ARG A 206 9.64 19.64 -18.22
C ARG A 206 10.03 19.53 -19.70
N HIS A 207 10.86 20.44 -20.18
CA HIS A 207 11.29 20.46 -21.58
C HIS A 207 11.95 19.14 -21.96
N ARG A 208 12.96 18.70 -21.20
CA ARG A 208 13.68 17.45 -21.46
C ARG A 208 12.77 16.23 -21.37
N LEU A 209 11.86 16.22 -20.38
CA LEU A 209 10.89 15.14 -20.23
C LEU A 209 9.90 15.10 -21.41
N ASN A 210 9.52 16.23 -22.00
CA ASN A 210 8.65 16.28 -23.19
C ASN A 210 9.34 15.81 -24.48
N MET A 211 10.67 15.86 -24.57
CA MET A 211 11.41 15.35 -25.72
C MET A 211 11.42 13.81 -25.80
N LEU A 212 11.19 13.13 -24.67
CA LEU A 212 11.14 11.67 -24.65
C LEU A 212 9.84 11.15 -25.29
N PRO A 213 9.87 10.08 -26.10
CA PRO A 213 8.65 9.48 -26.62
C PRO A 213 7.79 8.90 -25.49
N GLY A 214 6.46 9.03 -25.58
CA GLY A 214 5.56 8.57 -24.52
C GLY A 214 5.63 7.06 -24.26
N GLU A 215 5.92 6.27 -25.29
CA GLU A 215 6.03 4.81 -25.24
C GLU A 215 7.25 4.32 -24.46
N SER A 216 8.33 5.11 -24.40
CA SER A 216 9.52 4.79 -23.61
C SER A 216 9.36 5.14 -22.13
N LEU A 217 8.30 5.88 -21.77
CA LEU A 217 8.05 6.29 -20.39
C LEU A 217 7.19 5.29 -19.63
N THR A 218 7.67 4.93 -18.44
CA THR A 218 6.83 4.27 -17.44
C THR A 218 5.62 5.15 -17.10
N VAL A 219 4.56 4.53 -16.57
CA VAL A 219 3.36 5.26 -16.09
C VAL A 219 3.74 6.39 -15.13
N PHE A 220 4.76 6.17 -14.29
CA PHE A 220 5.25 7.18 -13.34
C PHE A 220 5.75 8.43 -14.04
N TRP A 221 6.65 8.28 -15.02
CA TRP A 221 7.22 9.42 -15.75
C TRP A 221 6.20 10.12 -16.64
N ARG A 222 5.21 9.39 -17.18
CA ARG A 222 4.08 10.02 -17.89
C ARG A 222 3.26 10.93 -16.97
N GLN A 223 2.96 10.48 -15.75
CA GLN A 223 2.25 11.30 -14.76
C GLN A 223 3.10 12.47 -14.24
N THR A 224 4.41 12.28 -14.08
CA THR A 224 5.33 13.39 -13.76
C THR A 224 5.36 14.42 -14.89
N ARG A 225 5.32 13.99 -16.16
CA ARG A 225 5.22 14.88 -17.31
C ARG A 225 3.93 15.67 -17.29
N GLU A 226 2.80 15.00 -17.08
CA GLU A 226 1.49 15.64 -16.96
C GLU A 226 1.49 16.70 -15.85
N PHE A 227 1.97 16.34 -14.66
CA PHE A 227 2.13 17.27 -13.56
C PHE A 227 2.96 18.49 -13.97
N LEU A 228 4.18 18.28 -14.49
CA LEU A 228 5.07 19.36 -14.88
C LEU A 228 4.50 20.24 -15.99
N ASN A 229 3.71 19.69 -16.92
CA ASN A 229 3.04 20.47 -17.95
C ASN A 229 1.93 21.35 -17.40
N GLN A 230 1.17 20.87 -16.40
CA GLN A 230 0.13 21.68 -15.74
C GLN A 230 0.72 22.71 -14.76
N TYR A 231 1.91 22.44 -14.23
CA TYR A 231 2.47 23.10 -13.05
C TYR A 231 3.69 23.98 -13.32
N GLY A 232 4.54 23.63 -14.29
CA GLY A 232 5.88 24.19 -14.46
C GLY A 232 5.92 25.72 -14.48
N ASP A 233 4.91 26.32 -15.12
CA ASP A 233 4.79 27.78 -15.29
C ASP A 233 4.12 28.50 -14.10
N ARG A 234 3.48 27.76 -13.18
CA ARG A 234 2.67 28.34 -12.08
C ARG A 234 3.43 28.54 -10.78
N LEU A 235 4.66 28.03 -10.66
CA LEU A 235 5.49 28.25 -9.49
C LEU A 235 6.27 29.56 -9.56
N ASN A 236 6.02 30.45 -8.61
CA ASN A 236 6.87 31.62 -8.40
C ASN A 236 8.25 31.21 -7.82
N MET A 237 9.25 32.10 -7.94
CA MET A 237 10.59 31.84 -7.39
C MET A 237 10.59 31.52 -5.89
N LYS A 238 9.70 32.12 -5.07
CA LYS A 238 9.65 31.85 -3.62
C LYS A 238 9.26 30.39 -3.33
N ASP A 239 8.38 29.81 -4.13
CA ASP A 239 8.01 28.40 -4.03
C ASP A 239 9.13 27.48 -4.52
N ARG A 240 9.91 27.93 -5.53
CA ARG A 240 11.08 27.21 -6.06
C ARG A 240 12.24 27.14 -5.04
N TYR A 241 12.43 28.15 -4.19
CA TYR A 241 13.56 28.25 -3.24
C TYR A 241 13.22 27.99 -1.76
N LYS A 242 11.94 27.80 -1.38
CA LYS A 242 11.54 27.39 -0.01
C LYS A 242 11.67 25.88 0.23
N LEU A 243 12.84 25.32 -0.04
CA LEU A 243 13.23 24.01 0.50
C LEU A 243 14.60 24.17 1.17
N TRP A 244 14.56 24.69 2.40
CA TRP A 244 15.49 24.36 3.47
C TRP A 244 14.63 23.87 4.63
#